data_AF-A0A955UJ11-F1
#
_entry.id   AF-A0A955UJ11-F1
#
_cell.length_a   1.000
_cell.length_b   1.000
_cell.length_c   1.000
_cell.angle_alpha   90.00
_cell.angle_beta   90.00
_cell.angle_gamma   90.00
#
_symmetry.space_group_name_H-M   'P 1'
#
loop_
_entity.id
_entity.type
_entity.pdbx_description
1 polymer ?
#
loop_
_entity_poly.entity_id
_entity_poly.type
_entity_poly.pdbx_seq_one_letter_code
_entity_poly.pdbx_strand_id
1 'polypeptide(L)'
;MTAKRGRTGDEADGGPWPLPAHLDLPENRAVGDVLRRRPLYAHSDLADWLARVEREIGADGVHAYCPAPRAYAWEIRHTVAGLVFVVLYGQRAIAMRLPGVAGTEAREDGATPDPLFGPDWVVFEAAGIERIQRWYARASALAGAGPSGIEPQGGLA
;
A
#
# COMPACT_ATOMS: atom_id res chain seq x y z
N MET A 1 -27.71 13.30 40.67
CA MET A 1 -26.74 12.19 40.61
C MET A 1 -26.67 11.70 39.18
N THR A 2 -25.74 12.23 38.38
CA THR A 2 -25.63 11.87 36.96
C THR A 2 -24.31 11.14 36.78
N ALA A 3 -24.39 9.83 36.56
CA ALA A 3 -23.24 8.98 36.31
C ALA A 3 -22.51 9.44 35.05
N LYS A 4 -21.31 9.99 35.22
CA LYS A 4 -20.38 10.27 34.14
C LYS A 4 -19.85 8.92 33.66
N ARG A 5 -20.42 8.40 32.55
CA ARG A 5 -19.86 7.23 31.85
C ARG A 5 -18.42 7.57 31.49
N GLY A 6 -17.47 6.86 32.11
CA GLY A 6 -16.07 6.90 31.75
C GLY A 6 -15.96 6.57 30.27
N ARG A 7 -15.50 7.53 29.48
CA ARG A 7 -15.12 7.34 28.09
C ARG A 7 -13.81 6.56 28.16
N THR A 8 -13.83 5.27 27.83
CA THR A 8 -12.65 4.42 27.61
C THR A 8 -11.82 5.03 26.49
N GLY A 9 -10.87 5.89 26.85
CA GLY A 9 -9.73 6.26 26.02
C GLY A 9 -8.51 5.47 26.48
N ASP A 10 -7.55 5.27 25.57
CA ASP A 10 -6.19 4.76 25.79
C ASP A 10 -5.91 3.25 25.75
N GLU A 11 -6.52 2.48 24.84
CA GLU A 11 -6.00 1.12 24.53
C GLU A 11 -5.84 0.79 23.03
N ALA A 12 -5.97 1.77 22.12
CA ALA A 12 -5.88 1.52 20.66
C ALA A 12 -4.57 1.98 19.98
N ASP A 13 -3.58 2.48 20.74
CA ASP A 13 -2.37 3.09 20.18
C ASP A 13 -1.15 2.14 20.10
N GLY A 14 -1.29 0.89 20.53
CA GLY A 14 -0.24 -0.13 20.48
C GLY A 14 -0.68 -1.37 19.70
N GLY A 15 -0.28 -1.49 18.44
CA GLY A 15 -0.52 -2.68 17.61
C GLY A 15 0.06 -3.98 18.18
N PRO A 16 -0.20 -5.14 17.54
CA PRO A 16 -0.35 -5.26 16.09
C PRO A 16 -1.78 -5.08 15.56
N TRP A 17 -1.88 -4.42 14.41
CA TRP A 17 -3.13 -4.23 13.69
C TRP A 17 -3.24 -5.26 12.55
N PRO A 18 -4.17 -6.22 12.60
CA PRO A 18 -4.35 -7.16 11.51
C PRO A 18 -4.94 -6.45 10.28
N LEU A 19 -4.80 -7.09 9.12
CA LEU A 19 -5.57 -6.70 7.95
C LEU A 19 -7.08 -6.96 8.21
N PRO A 20 -7.96 -6.05 7.77
CA PRO A 20 -9.40 -6.31 7.80
C PRO A 20 -9.76 -7.50 6.90
N ALA A 21 -10.86 -8.19 7.21
CA ALA A 21 -11.21 -9.47 6.59
C ALA A 21 -11.29 -9.46 5.06
N HIS A 22 -11.71 -8.35 4.45
CA HIS A 22 -11.77 -8.22 2.98
C HIS A 22 -10.39 -8.11 2.32
N LEU A 23 -9.32 -7.90 3.09
CA LEU A 23 -7.93 -7.90 2.65
C LEU A 23 -7.18 -9.17 3.09
N ASP A 24 -7.83 -10.08 3.82
CA ASP A 24 -7.24 -11.35 4.25
C ASP A 24 -7.30 -12.39 3.12
N LEU A 25 -6.59 -12.09 2.04
CA LEU A 25 -6.47 -12.92 0.84
C LEU A 25 -5.14 -13.69 0.85
N PRO A 26 -5.07 -14.89 0.23
CA PRO A 26 -3.82 -15.63 0.10
C PRO A 26 -2.68 -14.79 -0.50
N GLU A 27 -3.00 -13.93 -1.46
CA GLU A 27 -2.08 -13.03 -2.15
C GLU A 27 -1.49 -11.96 -1.22
N ASN A 28 -2.19 -11.61 -0.13
CA ASN A 28 -1.76 -10.62 0.85
C ASN A 28 -1.10 -11.26 2.09
N ARG A 29 -0.94 -12.60 2.11
CA ARG A 29 -0.46 -13.33 3.30
C ARG A 29 0.85 -12.77 3.84
N ALA A 30 1.82 -12.47 2.97
CA ALA A 30 3.10 -11.91 3.39
C ALA A 30 2.94 -10.55 4.09
N VAL A 31 2.08 -9.68 3.55
CA VAL A 31 1.75 -8.37 4.15
C VAL A 31 1.06 -8.59 5.50
N GLY A 32 0.01 -9.40 5.55
CA GLY A 32 -0.71 -9.70 6.80
C GLY A 32 0.18 -10.31 7.89
N ASP A 33 1.12 -11.18 7.52
CA ASP A 33 2.09 -11.78 8.46
C ASP A 33 3.04 -10.74 9.05
N VAL A 34 3.58 -9.83 8.23
CA VAL A 34 4.47 -8.76 8.68
C VAL A 34 3.72 -7.81 9.62
N LEU A 35 2.54 -7.34 9.21
CA LEU A 35 1.76 -6.35 9.97
C LEU A 35 1.24 -6.89 11.30
N ARG A 36 1.00 -8.20 11.39
CA ARG A 36 0.65 -8.88 12.65
C ARG A 36 1.82 -9.04 13.61
N ARG A 37 3.06 -9.13 13.10
CA ARG A 37 4.24 -9.44 13.91
C ARG A 37 5.03 -8.21 14.32
N ARG A 38 4.93 -7.12 13.56
CA ARG A 38 5.77 -5.94 13.73
C ARG A 38 4.92 -4.66 13.65
N PRO A 39 4.98 -3.78 14.65
CA PRO A 39 4.43 -2.44 14.50
C PRO A 39 5.25 -1.70 13.44
N LEU A 40 4.57 -1.32 12.36
CA LEU A 40 5.08 -0.44 11.33
C LEU A 40 4.37 0.92 11.47
N TYR A 41 5.12 1.99 11.25
CA TYR A 41 4.63 3.35 11.31
C TYR A 41 4.93 4.04 9.98
N ALA A 42 4.02 4.85 9.47
CA ALA A 42 4.21 5.63 8.25
C ALA A 42 4.06 7.12 8.55
N HIS A 43 5.01 7.93 8.09
CA HIS A 43 4.89 9.38 8.22
C HIS A 43 3.77 9.92 7.32
N SER A 44 2.89 10.78 7.85
CA SER A 44 1.69 11.26 7.13
C SER A 44 1.99 11.97 5.82
N ASP A 45 3.12 12.67 5.73
CA ASP A 45 3.50 13.40 4.52
C ASP A 45 3.61 12.49 3.29
N LEU A 46 3.98 11.22 3.50
CA LEU A 46 4.10 10.22 2.44
C LEU A 46 2.72 9.80 1.91
N ALA A 47 1.75 9.64 2.81
CA ALA A 47 0.37 9.30 2.47
C ALA A 47 -0.32 10.43 1.70
N ASP A 48 -0.18 11.66 2.19
CA ASP A 48 -0.72 12.85 1.53
C ASP A 48 -0.10 13.07 0.15
N TRP A 49 1.20 12.82 0.04
CA TRP A 49 1.91 12.89 -1.24
C TRP A 49 1.44 11.81 -2.21
N LEU A 50 1.27 10.56 -1.77
CA LEU A 50 0.80 9.47 -2.63
C LEU A 50 -0.65 9.68 -3.08
N ALA A 51 -1.51 10.21 -2.20
CA ALA A 51 -2.88 10.57 -2.56
C ALA A 51 -2.93 11.65 -3.66
N ARG A 52 -1.92 12.54 -3.75
CA ARG A 52 -1.80 13.49 -4.87
C ARG A 52 -1.44 12.75 -6.17
N VAL A 53 -0.46 11.86 -6.11
CA VAL A 53 -0.06 11.00 -7.24
C VAL A 53 -1.24 10.22 -7.80
N GLU A 54 -2.05 9.59 -6.94
CA GLU A 54 -3.22 8.81 -7.33
C GLU A 54 -4.24 9.62 -8.12
N ARG A 55 -4.49 10.87 -7.69
CA ARG A 55 -5.39 11.78 -8.40
C ARG A 55 -4.83 12.19 -9.75
N GLU A 56 -3.52 12.41 -9.85
CA GLU A 56 -2.86 12.82 -11.10
C GLU A 56 -2.87 11.71 -12.15
N ILE A 57 -2.71 10.45 -11.73
CA ILE A 57 -2.69 9.30 -12.66
C ILE A 57 -4.08 8.72 -12.96
N GLY A 58 -5.13 9.14 -12.24
CA GLY A 58 -6.48 8.61 -12.41
C GLY A 58 -6.61 7.15 -11.99
N ALA A 59 -6.03 6.77 -10.84
CA ALA A 59 -6.09 5.40 -10.33
C ALA A 59 -7.47 5.07 -9.74
N ASP A 60 -8.44 4.82 -10.60
CA ASP A 60 -9.77 4.33 -10.20
C ASP A 60 -9.67 2.95 -9.54
N GLY A 61 -10.58 2.68 -8.60
CA GLY A 61 -10.66 1.38 -7.93
C GLY A 61 -9.52 1.10 -6.95
N VAL A 62 -8.73 2.12 -6.60
CA VAL A 62 -7.74 2.05 -5.51
C VAL A 62 -8.33 2.64 -4.24
N HIS A 63 -8.07 1.97 -3.12
CA HIS A 63 -8.47 2.39 -1.79
C HIS A 63 -7.26 2.42 -0.86
N ALA A 64 -7.28 3.36 0.09
CA ALA A 64 -6.31 3.49 1.15
C ALA A 64 -6.86 2.91 2.46
N TYR A 65 -6.00 2.23 3.23
CA TYR A 65 -6.34 1.77 4.58
C TYR A 65 -5.18 2.05 5.54
N CYS A 66 -5.49 2.68 6.67
CA CYS A 66 -4.61 2.85 7.82
C CYS A 66 -5.41 2.48 9.09
N PRO A 67 -4.94 1.53 9.92
CA PRO A 67 -5.69 1.05 11.07
C PRO A 67 -5.73 2.05 12.23
N ALA A 68 -4.73 2.93 12.33
CA ALA A 68 -4.63 3.94 13.38
C ALA A 68 -3.97 5.23 12.83
N PRO A 69 -4.73 6.08 12.11
CA PRO A 69 -4.18 7.29 11.49
C PRO A 69 -3.54 8.26 12.49
N ARG A 70 -4.07 8.33 13.71
CA ARG A 70 -3.53 9.19 14.79
C ARG A 70 -2.21 8.69 15.37
N ALA A 71 -1.97 7.38 15.30
CA ALA A 71 -0.73 6.75 15.74
C ALA A 71 0.29 6.65 14.60
N TYR A 72 0.00 7.21 13.42
CA TYR A 72 0.83 7.09 12.23
C TYR A 72 1.18 5.62 11.94
N ALA A 73 0.22 4.71 12.14
CA ALA A 73 0.41 3.32 11.73
C ALA A 73 0.69 3.25 10.22
N TRP A 74 1.23 2.12 9.78
CA TRP A 74 1.37 1.82 8.36
C TRP A 74 0.10 2.14 7.56
N GLU A 75 0.30 2.41 6.27
CA GLU A 75 -0.79 2.66 5.34
C GLU A 75 -0.60 1.80 4.10
N ILE A 76 -1.68 1.27 3.55
CA ILE A 76 -1.64 0.43 2.34
C ILE A 76 -2.48 1.03 1.23
N ARG A 77 -2.18 0.61 0.00
CA ARG A 77 -3.10 0.71 -1.14
C ARG A 77 -3.53 -0.66 -1.58
N HIS A 78 -4.82 -0.79 -1.83
CA HIS A 78 -5.41 -2.01 -2.33
C HIS A 78 -6.46 -1.74 -3.40
N THR A 79 -6.73 -2.73 -4.23
CA THR A 79 -7.79 -2.65 -5.24
C THR A 79 -9.16 -2.92 -4.62
N VAL A 80 -10.24 -2.71 -5.39
CA VAL A 80 -11.62 -3.12 -5.01
C VAL A 80 -11.69 -4.63 -4.69
N ALA A 81 -10.91 -5.45 -5.40
CA ALA A 81 -10.82 -6.89 -5.17
C ALA A 81 -10.03 -7.25 -3.89
N GLY A 82 -9.49 -6.25 -3.17
CA GLY A 82 -8.76 -6.44 -1.92
C GLY A 82 -7.28 -6.76 -2.08
N LEU A 83 -6.73 -6.74 -3.30
CA LEU A 83 -5.31 -7.00 -3.52
C LEU A 83 -4.46 -5.82 -3.05
N VAL A 84 -3.57 -6.04 -2.09
CA VAL A 84 -2.63 -5.03 -1.62
C VAL A 84 -1.44 -4.96 -2.56
N PHE A 85 -1.12 -3.75 -3.02
CA PHE A 85 -0.03 -3.51 -3.97
C PHE A 85 0.92 -2.38 -3.57
N VAL A 86 0.58 -1.57 -2.56
CA VAL A 86 1.52 -0.64 -1.91
C VAL A 86 1.43 -0.75 -0.40
N VAL A 87 2.58 -0.68 0.26
CA VAL A 87 2.70 -0.50 1.72
C VAL A 87 3.63 0.68 1.99
N LEU A 88 3.11 1.65 2.74
CA LEU A 88 3.85 2.78 3.28
C LEU A 88 4.25 2.47 4.71
N TYR A 89 5.54 2.60 5.00
CA TYR A 89 6.08 2.41 6.34
C TYR A 89 7.43 3.13 6.51
N GLY A 90 7.91 3.16 7.75
CA GLY A 90 9.06 3.97 8.15
C GLY A 90 8.86 5.46 7.85
N GLN A 91 9.98 6.15 7.71
CA GLN A 91 9.97 7.58 7.41
C GLN A 91 9.72 7.87 5.92
N ARG A 92 10.19 6.98 5.02
CA ARG A 92 10.25 7.26 3.57
C ARG A 92 10.11 6.01 2.69
N ALA A 93 9.75 4.85 3.25
CA ALA A 93 9.71 3.62 2.47
C ALA A 93 8.33 3.47 1.80
N ILE A 94 8.36 3.37 0.47
CA ILE A 94 7.21 2.98 -0.35
C ILE A 94 7.54 1.61 -0.93
N ALA A 95 6.96 0.56 -0.36
CA ALA A 95 7.04 -0.77 -0.93
C ALA A 95 5.92 -0.96 -1.95
N MET A 96 6.27 -1.44 -3.13
CA MET A 96 5.33 -1.73 -4.21
C MET A 96 5.45 -3.18 -4.64
N ARG A 97 4.31 -3.80 -4.93
CA ARG A 97 4.24 -5.15 -5.48
C ARG A 97 4.46 -5.10 -6.99
N LEU A 98 5.63 -5.53 -7.44
CA LEU A 98 6.08 -5.55 -8.83
C LEU A 98 6.66 -6.94 -9.17
N PRO A 99 5.81 -7.94 -9.47
CA PRO A 99 6.28 -9.30 -9.74
C PRO A 99 7.01 -9.40 -11.10
N GLY A 100 7.86 -10.42 -11.22
CA GLY A 100 8.50 -10.82 -12.48
C GLY A 100 9.33 -9.71 -13.13
N VAL A 101 9.09 -9.46 -14.43
CA VAL A 101 9.85 -8.50 -15.24
C VAL A 101 9.77 -7.08 -14.67
N ALA A 102 8.60 -6.67 -14.16
CA ALA A 102 8.42 -5.33 -13.61
C ALA A 102 9.32 -5.07 -12.39
N GLY A 103 9.52 -6.08 -11.53
CA GLY A 103 10.44 -5.98 -10.39
C GLY A 103 11.90 -5.94 -10.82
N THR A 104 12.28 -6.59 -11.91
CA THR A 104 13.62 -6.47 -12.48
C THR A 104 13.87 -5.07 -13.02
N GLU A 105 12.97 -4.55 -13.85
CA GLU A 105 13.07 -3.18 -14.40
C GLU A 105 13.08 -2.13 -13.29
N ALA A 106 12.28 -2.29 -12.23
CA ALA A 106 12.28 -1.38 -11.09
C ALA A 106 13.62 -1.36 -10.33
N ARG A 107 14.28 -2.52 -10.22
CA ARG A 107 15.61 -2.62 -9.59
C ARG A 107 16.70 -1.98 -10.44
N GLU A 108 16.62 -2.14 -11.76
CA GLU A 108 17.51 -1.43 -12.70
C GLU A 108 17.32 0.09 -12.61
N ASP A 109 16.11 0.54 -12.31
CA ASP A 109 15.76 1.94 -12.07
C ASP A 109 16.00 2.40 -10.60
N GLY A 110 16.69 1.59 -9.81
CA GLY A 110 17.19 1.94 -8.48
C GLY A 110 16.26 1.64 -7.30
N ALA A 111 15.22 0.82 -7.49
CA ALA A 111 14.51 0.20 -6.37
C ALA A 111 15.38 -0.90 -5.72
N THR A 112 15.14 -1.19 -4.45
CA THR A 112 15.79 -2.32 -3.76
C THR A 112 14.75 -3.41 -3.46
N PRO A 113 15.12 -4.70 -3.43
CA PRO A 113 14.20 -5.74 -2.96
C PRO A 113 13.72 -5.46 -1.53
N ASP A 114 12.42 -5.61 -1.28
CA ASP A 114 11.88 -5.45 0.07
C ASP A 114 12.04 -6.75 0.87
N PRO A 115 12.80 -6.75 1.97
CA PRO A 115 13.07 -7.97 2.74
C PRO A 115 11.88 -8.42 3.60
N LEU A 116 10.85 -7.58 3.79
CA LEU A 116 9.71 -7.87 4.65
C LEU A 116 8.61 -8.62 3.89
N PHE A 117 8.27 -8.14 2.70
CA PHE A 117 7.07 -8.61 1.99
C PHE A 117 7.35 -9.68 0.92
N GLY A 118 8.63 -9.96 0.65
CA GLY A 118 9.05 -11.07 -0.22
C GLY A 118 9.48 -10.62 -1.62
N PRO A 119 9.77 -11.58 -2.52
CA PRO A 119 10.51 -11.34 -3.76
C PRO A 119 9.75 -10.51 -4.81
N ASP A 120 8.41 -10.44 -4.70
CA ASP A 120 7.58 -9.63 -5.59
C ASP A 120 7.51 -8.16 -5.15
N TRP A 121 8.16 -7.80 -4.04
CA TRP A 121 8.11 -6.46 -3.48
C TRP A 121 9.45 -5.76 -3.64
N VAL A 122 9.37 -4.50 -4.06
CA VAL A 122 10.53 -3.60 -4.10
C VAL A 122 10.21 -2.32 -3.34
N VAL A 123 11.22 -1.71 -2.74
CA VAL A 123 11.10 -0.48 -1.98
C VAL A 123 11.83 0.65 -2.70
N PHE A 124 11.20 1.82 -2.70
CA PHE A 124 11.80 3.06 -3.17
C PHE A 124 12.10 3.95 -1.96
N GLU A 125 13.37 4.05 -1.59
CA GLU A 125 13.84 5.01 -0.59
C GLU A 125 14.27 6.31 -1.30
N ALA A 126 13.77 7.46 -0.82
CA ALA A 126 14.19 8.79 -1.30
C ALA A 126 14.16 8.96 -2.84
N ALA A 127 13.15 8.40 -3.50
CA ALA A 127 12.97 8.52 -4.94
C ALA A 127 12.38 9.88 -5.38
N GLY A 128 12.78 10.34 -6.56
CA GLY A 128 12.13 11.48 -7.22
C GLY A 128 10.67 11.19 -7.55
N ILE A 129 9.84 12.23 -7.54
CA ILE A 129 8.37 12.14 -7.68
C ILE A 129 7.98 11.36 -8.95
N GLU A 130 8.56 11.71 -10.10
CA GLU A 130 8.25 11.09 -11.39
C GLU A 130 8.53 9.58 -11.41
N ARG A 131 9.61 9.14 -10.75
CA ARG A 131 9.96 7.72 -10.65
C ARG A 131 8.90 6.96 -9.86
N ILE A 132 8.52 7.49 -8.70
CA ILE A 132 7.50 6.84 -7.85
C ILE A 132 6.15 6.84 -8.58
N GLN A 133 5.76 7.93 -9.23
CA GLN A 133 4.52 8.01 -10.02
C GLN A 133 4.44 6.91 -11.09
N ARG A 134 5.52 6.76 -11.88
CA ARG A 134 5.60 5.72 -12.93
C ARG A 134 5.43 4.31 -12.35
N TRP A 135 6.17 3.98 -11.29
CA TRP A 135 6.12 2.65 -10.70
C TRP A 135 4.82 2.38 -9.95
N TYR A 136 4.24 3.41 -9.34
CA TYR A 136 2.92 3.31 -8.73
C TYR A 136 1.85 3.01 -9.76
N ALA A 137 1.84 3.72 -10.90
CA ALA A 137 0.90 3.46 -11.98
C ALA A 137 1.04 2.03 -12.52
N ARG A 138 2.28 1.54 -12.66
CA ARG A 138 2.53 0.16 -13.09
C ARG A 138 2.09 -0.87 -12.05
N ALA A 139 2.37 -0.65 -10.77
CA ALA A 139 1.91 -1.52 -9.69
C ALA A 139 0.38 -1.58 -9.63
N SER A 140 -0.30 -0.43 -9.76
CA SER A 140 -1.75 -0.33 -9.83
C SER A 140 -2.31 -1.14 -11.00
N ALA A 141 -1.77 -0.95 -12.20
CA ALA A 141 -2.21 -1.68 -13.40
C ALA A 141 -2.00 -3.20 -13.27
N LEU A 142 -0.86 -3.64 -12.72
CA LEU A 142 -0.59 -5.06 -12.45
C LEU A 142 -1.53 -5.65 -11.39
N ALA A 143 -1.98 -4.82 -10.44
CA ALA A 143 -2.96 -5.22 -9.44
C ALA A 143 -4.40 -5.27 -9.99
N GLY A 144 -4.61 -4.87 -11.24
CA GLY A 144 -5.93 -4.77 -11.87
C GLY A 144 -6.69 -3.47 -11.54
N ALA A 145 -6.02 -2.49 -10.93
CA ALA A 145 -6.54 -1.14 -10.79
C ALA A 145 -6.08 -0.30 -11.99
N GLY A 146 -7.01 -0.02 -12.90
CA GLY A 146 -6.80 0.85 -14.04
C GLY A 146 -7.93 1.87 -14.16
N PRO A 147 -7.77 2.92 -14.98
CA PRO A 147 -8.86 3.83 -15.30
C PRO A 147 -10.04 3.01 -15.80
N SER A 148 -11.21 3.24 -15.23
CA SER A 148 -12.43 2.50 -15.57
C SER A 148 -12.86 2.84 -16.99
N GLY A 149 -12.21 2.27 -18.01
CA GLY A 149 -12.47 2.65 -19.40
C GLY A 149 -11.55 2.09 -20.48
N ILE A 150 -10.51 1.30 -20.18
CA ILE A 150 -9.75 0.59 -21.21
C ILE A 150 -10.02 -0.91 -21.03
N GLU A 151 -11.11 -1.39 -21.65
CA GLU A 151 -11.17 -2.80 -22.01
C GLU A 151 -9.92 -3.12 -22.83
N PRO A 152 -9.20 -4.22 -22.56
CA PRO A 152 -8.20 -4.69 -23.49
C PRO A 152 -8.95 -4.99 -24.80
N GLN A 153 -8.68 -4.20 -25.84
CA GLN A 153 -8.97 -4.61 -27.21
C GLN A 153 -8.03 -5.78 -27.54
N GLY A 154 -8.35 -6.95 -26.99
CA GLY A 154 -7.84 -8.23 -27.42
C GLY A 154 -8.50 -8.57 -28.74
N GLY A 155 -7.93 -8.04 -29.82
CA GLY A 155 -8.19 -8.51 -31.16
C GLY A 155 -7.75 -9.97 -31.31
N LEU A 156 -8.70 -10.79 -31.75
CA LEU A 156 -8.60 -11.86 -32.74
C LEU A 156 -7.34 -12.75 -32.73
N ALA A 157 -7.56 -14.03 -32.39
CA ALA A 157 -7.29 -15.13 -33.31
C ALA A 157 -8.52 -16.05 -33.34
#